data_AF-A0A7C1TQT8-F1
#
_entry.id   AF-A0A7C1TQT8-F1
#
_cell.length_a   1.000
_cell.length_b   1.000
_cell.length_c   1.000
_cell.angle_alpha   90.00
_cell.angle_beta   90.00
_cell.angle_gamma   90.00
#
_symmetry.space_group_name_H-M   'P 1'
#
loop_
_entity.id
_entity.type
_entity.pdbx_description
1 polymer ?
#
loop_
_entity_poly.entity_id
_entity_poly.type
_entity_poly.pdbx_seq_one_letter_code
_entity_poly.pdbx_strand_id
1 'polypeptide(L)'
;MNMELLIWHDGSNWVVKNERLTLSAPTLEELDVEVERFLRGSGMLREGETAEVFMTFDNSTIPQWIRQYAQHYFNRVLEVRG
;
A
#
# COMPACT_ATOMS: atom_id res chain seq x y z
N MET A 1 1.18 -1.58 -15.66
CA MET A 1 0.03 -0.93 -14.98
C MET A 1 0.57 -0.13 -13.82
N ASN A 2 0.04 1.06 -13.53
CA ASN A 2 0.43 1.82 -12.33
C ASN A 2 -0.79 1.94 -11.42
N MET A 3 -0.60 1.65 -10.13
CA MET A 3 -1.65 1.73 -9.12
C MET A 3 -1.17 2.57 -7.95
N GLU A 4 -1.96 3.58 -7.58
CA GLU A 4 -1.72 4.38 -6.40
C GLU A 4 -2.61 3.89 -5.24
N LEU A 5 -2.02 3.79 -4.06
CA LEU A 5 -2.66 3.45 -2.81
C LEU A 5 -2.26 4.46 -1.74
N LEU A 6 -3.18 4.72 -0.82
CA LEU A 6 -2.87 5.37 0.45
C LEU A 6 -2.57 4.29 1.49
N ILE A 7 -1.49 4.43 2.26
CA ILE A 7 -1.11 3.51 3.35
C ILE A 7 -1.07 4.20 4.70
N TRP A 8 -1.61 3.56 5.73
CA TRP A 8 -1.50 4.03 7.12
C TRP A 8 -1.55 2.88 8.11
N HIS A 9 -1.29 3.16 9.39
CA HIS A 9 -1.51 2.23 10.48
C HIS A 9 -2.73 2.68 11.30
N ASP A 10 -3.71 1.80 11.51
CA ASP A 10 -4.97 2.14 12.19
C ASP A 10 -4.91 1.99 13.73
N GLY A 11 -3.75 1.57 14.24
CA GLY A 11 -3.54 1.27 15.66
C GLY A 11 -3.49 -0.22 15.97
N SER A 12 -3.87 -1.09 15.02
CA SER A 12 -3.75 -2.55 15.12
C SER A 12 -3.10 -3.17 13.88
N ASN A 13 -3.42 -2.65 12.69
CA ASN A 13 -2.94 -3.17 11.41
C ASN A 13 -2.43 -2.03 10.51
N TRP A 14 -1.61 -2.42 9.54
CA TRP A 14 -1.36 -1.63 8.36
C TRP A 14 -2.52 -1.78 7.39
N VAL A 15 -2.92 -0.67 6.76
CA VAL A 15 -4.06 -0.60 5.86
C VAL A 15 -3.63 0.11 4.59
N VAL A 16 -4.01 -0.45 3.44
CA VAL A 16 -3.92 0.22 2.14
C VAL A 16 -5.30 0.42 1.53
N LYS A 17 -5.49 1.55 0.85
CA LYS A 17 -6.77 1.87 0.21
C LYS A 17 -6.62 2.70 -1.05
N ASN A 18 -7.50 2.44 -2.01
CA ASN A 18 -7.92 3.40 -3.03
C ASN A 18 -9.42 3.19 -3.34
N GLU A 19 -9.88 3.65 -4.50
CA GLU A 19 -11.28 3.49 -4.95
C GLU A 19 -11.66 2.04 -5.27
N ARG A 20 -10.68 1.16 -5.53
CA ARG A 20 -10.90 -0.21 -6.02
C ARG A 20 -10.73 -1.28 -4.94
N LEU A 21 -9.91 -1.01 -3.92
CA LEU A 21 -9.59 -1.99 -2.89
C LEU A 21 -9.34 -1.34 -1.54
N THR A 22 -9.56 -2.12 -0.49
CA THR A 22 -9.10 -1.86 0.87
C THR A 22 -8.59 -3.17 1.44
N LEU A 23 -7.32 -3.21 1.81
CA LEU A 23 -6.66 -4.39 2.38
C LEU A 23 -5.99 -3.99 3.69
N SER A 24 -5.86 -4.95 4.61
CA SER A 24 -5.20 -4.73 5.89
C SER A 24 -4.44 -5.96 6.35
N ALA A 25 -3.30 -5.76 6.99
CA ALA A 25 -2.49 -6.82 7.57
C ALA A 25 -1.73 -6.32 8.82
N PRO A 26 -1.41 -7.21 9.78
CA PRO A 26 -0.66 -6.87 10.98
C PRO A 26 0.73 -6.26 10.70
N THR A 27 1.41 -6.71 9.65
CA THR A 27 2.75 -6.27 9.27
C THR A 27 2.77 -5.69 7.85
N LEU A 28 3.77 -4.87 7.54
CA LEU A 28 3.94 -4.31 6.19
C LEU A 28 4.25 -5.41 5.18
N GLU A 29 5.03 -6.41 5.58
CA GLU A 29 5.39 -7.57 4.76
C GLU A 29 4.15 -8.41 4.42
N GLU A 30 3.28 -8.67 5.41
CA GLU A 30 2.01 -9.34 5.15
C GLU A 30 1.09 -8.50 4.26
N LEU A 31 1.10 -7.18 4.42
CA LEU A 31 0.31 -6.28 3.59
C LEU A 31 0.75 -6.33 2.12
N ASP A 32 2.06 -6.35 1.87
CA ASP A 32 2.61 -6.48 0.53
C ASP A 32 2.16 -7.81 -0.11
N VAL A 33 2.20 -8.92 0.63
CA VAL A 33 1.72 -10.23 0.19
C VAL A 33 0.21 -10.21 -0.14
N GLU A 34 -0.60 -9.55 0.68
CA GLU A 34 -2.05 -9.43 0.42
C GLU A 34 -2.33 -8.57 -0.83
N VAL A 35 -1.57 -7.50 -1.06
CA VAL A 35 -1.67 -6.68 -2.28
C VAL A 35 -1.32 -7.51 -3.51
N GLU A 36 -0.22 -8.26 -3.47
CA GLU A 36 0.17 -9.15 -4.57
C GLU A 36 -0.91 -10.21 -4.86
N ARG A 37 -1.39 -10.88 -3.80
CA ARG A 37 -2.44 -11.91 -3.92
C ARG A 37 -3.71 -11.31 -4.51
N PHE A 38 -4.13 -10.14 -4.08
CA PHE A 38 -5.31 -9.47 -4.60
C PHE A 38 -5.15 -9.12 -6.09
N LEU A 39 -4.01 -8.54 -6.51
CA LEU A 39 -3.79 -8.15 -7.90
C LEU A 39 -3.77 -9.34 -8.85
N ARG A 40 -3.12 -10.44 -8.44
CA ARG A 40 -3.11 -11.71 -9.19
C ARG A 40 -4.49 -12.37 -9.24
N GLY A 41 -5.21 -12.37 -8.11
CA GLY A 41 -6.51 -13.05 -7.99
C GLY A 41 -7.71 -12.29 -8.57
N SER A 42 -7.63 -10.97 -8.65
CA SER A 42 -8.74 -10.10 -9.11
C SER A 42 -8.83 -9.98 -10.63
N GLY A 43 -7.88 -10.53 -11.38
CA GLY A 43 -7.76 -10.33 -12.83
C GLY A 43 -7.40 -8.90 -13.23
N MET A 44 -7.01 -8.05 -12.27
CA MET A 44 -6.49 -6.70 -12.53
C MET A 44 -5.10 -6.72 -13.16
N LEU A 45 -4.39 -7.83 -13.03
CA LEU A 45 -3.08 -8.05 -13.64
C LEU A 45 -3.14 -9.31 -14.50
N ARG A 46 -2.90 -9.16 -15.81
CA ARG A 46 -2.88 -10.31 -16.73
C ARG A 46 -1.52 -11.00 -16.69
N GLU A 47 -1.49 -12.27 -17.06
CA GLU A 47 -0.25 -13.05 -17.17
C GLU A 47 0.76 -12.32 -18.06
N GLY A 48 1.98 -12.14 -17.54
CA GLY A 48 3.06 -11.43 -18.24
C GLY A 48 3.00 -9.90 -18.16
N GLU A 49 1.97 -9.31 -17.56
CA GLU A 49 1.95 -7.88 -17.23
C GLU A 49 2.67 -7.59 -15.91
N THR A 50 3.27 -6.40 -15.80
CA THR A 50 3.85 -5.90 -14.55
C THR A 50 3.03 -4.70 -14.06
N ALA A 51 2.73 -4.69 -12.76
CA ALA A 51 2.15 -3.57 -12.05
C ALA A 51 3.17 -2.94 -11.11
N GLU A 52 3.30 -1.62 -11.18
CA GLU A 52 3.97 -0.83 -10.15
C GLU A 52 2.90 -0.26 -9.22
N VAL A 53 2.98 -0.62 -7.94
CA VAL A 53 2.05 -0.18 -6.90
C VAL A 53 2.78 0.82 -6.01
N PHE A 54 2.36 2.09 -6.08
CA PHE A 54 2.89 3.16 -5.25
C PHE A 54 1.97 3.39 -4.06
N MET A 55 2.48 3.18 -2.85
CA MET A 55 1.75 3.36 -1.60
C MET A 55 2.25 4.62 -0.89
N THR A 56 1.45 5.68 -0.97
CA THR A 56 1.75 6.96 -0.31
C THR A 56 1.33 6.91 1.15
N PHE A 57 2.23 7.24 2.07
CA PHE A 57 1.87 7.25 3.49
C PHE A 57 0.89 8.39 3.82
N ASP A 58 -0.19 8.07 4.54
CA ASP A 58 -1.16 9.06 5.00
C ASP A 58 -0.64 9.86 6.19
N ASN A 59 -0.01 10.99 5.88
CA ASN A 59 0.48 11.93 6.87
C ASN A 59 -0.64 12.58 7.70
N SER A 60 -1.90 12.46 7.32
CA SER A 60 -3.02 12.97 8.12
C SER A 60 -3.15 12.25 9.46
N THR A 61 -2.74 10.97 9.52
CA THR A 61 -2.76 10.12 10.72
C THR A 61 -1.75 10.55 11.78
N ILE A 62 -0.83 11.43 11.42
CA ILE A 62 0.26 11.88 12.28
C ILE A 62 -0.07 13.26 12.87
N PRO A 63 0.06 13.44 14.20
CA PRO A 63 -0.09 14.75 14.83
C PRO A 63 0.84 15.80 14.22
N GLN A 64 0.34 17.01 13.98
CA GLN A 64 1.09 18.05 13.27
C GLN A 64 2.47 18.35 13.89
N TRP A 65 2.60 18.28 15.21
CA TRP A 65 3.83 18.63 15.94
C TRP A 65 4.99 17.66 15.70
N ILE A 66 4.72 16.40 15.32
CA ILE A 66 5.79 15.45 14.95
C ILE A 66 6.07 15.39 13.44
N ARG A 67 5.21 15.96 12.59
CA ARG A 67 5.40 15.92 11.12
C ARG A 67 6.66 16.62 10.65
N GLN A 68 7.24 17.53 11.43
CA GLN A 68 8.53 18.15 11.09
C GLN A 68 9.71 17.16 11.19
N TYR A 69 9.55 16.05 11.90
CA TYR A 69 10.53 14.97 12.02
C TYR A 69 10.25 13.82 11.03
N ALA A 70 9.29 14.02 10.11
CA ALA A 70 8.77 13.05 9.15
C ALA A 70 9.66 12.73 7.96
N GLN A 71 10.91 13.21 7.90
CA GLN A 71 11.75 13.08 6.69
C GLN A 71 11.95 11.63 6.22
N HIS A 72 11.53 10.66 7.02
CA HIS A 72 11.59 9.23 6.74
C HIS A 72 10.23 8.52 6.78
N TYR A 73 9.07 9.18 6.73
CA TYR A 73 7.81 8.43 6.59
C TYR A 73 7.72 7.83 5.19
N PHE A 74 7.66 6.50 5.17
CA PHE A 74 8.02 5.70 4.01
C PHE A 74 6.83 5.56 3.05
N ASN A 75 6.97 6.11 1.85
CA ASN A 75 6.24 5.58 0.71
C ASN A 75 6.78 4.19 0.39
N ARG A 76 5.92 3.28 -0.05
CA ARG A 76 6.33 1.95 -0.51
C ARG A 76 6.09 1.83 -2.00
N VAL A 77 6.96 1.10 -2.68
CA VAL A 77 6.81 0.76 -4.09
C VAL A 77 6.91 -0.75 -4.23
N LEU A 78 5.89 -1.38 -4.79
CA LEU A 78 5.89 -2.81 -5.10
C LEU A 78 5.85 -3.03 -6.61
N GLU A 79 6.69 -3.91 -7.11
CA GLU A 79 6.59 -4.44 -8.47
C GLU A 79 5.91 -5.81 -8.41
N VAL A 80 4.68 -5.90 -8.90
CA VAL A 80 3.90 -7.14 -8.94
C VAL A 80 3.84 -7.63 -10.38
N ARG A 81 4.14 -8.90 -10.61
CA ARG A 81 4.05 -9.53 -11.93
C ARG A 81 2.80 -10.41 -12.01
N GLY A 82 2.12 -10.43 -13.14
CA GLY A 82 0.94 -11.27 -13.39
C GLY A 82 1.31 -12.73 -13.55
#